data_AF-A0A250L7D3-F1
#
_entry.id   AF-A0A250L7D3-F1
#
_cell.length_a   1.000
_cell.length_b   1.000
_cell.length_c   1.000
_cell.angle_alpha   90.00
_cell.angle_beta   90.00
_cell.angle_gamma   90.00
#
_symmetry.space_group_name_H-M   'P 1'
#
loop_
_entity.id
_entity.type
_entity.pdbx_description
1 polymer ?
#
loop_
_entity_poly.entity_id
_entity_poly.type
_entity_poly.pdbx_seq_one_letter_code
_entity_poly.pdbx_strand_id
1 'polypeptide(L)'
;MEISDLLDRNFEVDVNHLPRKAVDSLEEHDLILLRLSGSGDYLDEVADTLMASEGRPNLRHEATEWKSLLCNALKRHGEGVIASAFRALGGRLRSASYLWVWAGDTVIAPQSYDTFRYLTAVLAEFASRQFSTDLDAYAKTKWDQMELVKGYQHRAGGEIRTALLERVRKLIAERQRIETVLSIALPGVESGQMGLLRVSAIDGQSVRVPYSTLFHKHSVEMK
;
A
#
# COMPACT_ATOMS: atom_id res chain seq x y z
N MET A 1 -23.18 -17.81 4.06
CA MET A 1 -24.09 -17.89 2.89
C MET A 1 -23.27 -18.16 1.62
N GLU A 2 -23.49 -19.29 0.93
CA GLU A 2 -22.73 -19.62 -0.29
C GLU A 2 -23.04 -18.64 -1.45
N ILE A 3 -22.12 -18.48 -2.41
CA ILE A 3 -22.45 -17.90 -3.74
C ILE A 3 -23.61 -18.68 -4.39
N SER A 4 -23.69 -19.99 -4.14
CA SER A 4 -24.81 -20.85 -4.53
C SER A 4 -26.13 -20.38 -3.90
N ASP A 5 -26.12 -19.98 -2.62
CA ASP A 5 -27.30 -19.54 -1.88
C ASP A 5 -27.75 -18.12 -2.28
N LEU A 6 -26.83 -17.30 -2.81
CA LEU A 6 -27.15 -16.02 -3.44
C LEU A 6 -27.93 -16.18 -4.76
N LEU A 7 -27.90 -17.36 -5.38
CA LEU A 7 -28.58 -17.67 -6.65
C LEU A 7 -29.95 -18.35 -6.46
N ASP A 8 -30.19 -19.01 -5.32
CA ASP A 8 -31.46 -19.69 -5.02
C ASP A 8 -32.53 -18.76 -4.44
N ARG A 9 -32.12 -17.60 -3.92
CA ARG A 9 -33.03 -16.49 -3.64
C ARG A 9 -33.05 -15.64 -4.90
N ASN A 10 -34.23 -15.25 -5.39
CA ASN A 10 -34.45 -14.28 -6.47
C ASN A 10 -33.90 -12.88 -6.11
N PHE A 11 -32.62 -12.78 -5.73
CA PHE A 11 -31.89 -11.55 -5.85
C PHE A 11 -31.58 -11.42 -7.33
N GLU A 12 -32.19 -10.44 -7.98
CA GLU A 12 -31.53 -9.76 -9.08
C GLU A 12 -30.18 -9.30 -8.51
N VAL A 13 -29.16 -10.15 -8.63
CA VAL A 13 -27.79 -9.78 -8.37
C VAL A 13 -27.48 -8.81 -9.49
N ASP A 14 -27.74 -7.53 -9.23
CA ASP A 14 -27.21 -6.46 -10.04
C ASP A 14 -25.70 -6.67 -10.02
N VAL A 15 -25.18 -7.18 -11.14
CA VAL A 15 -23.78 -7.54 -11.34
C VAL A 15 -22.89 -6.33 -11.02
N ASN A 16 -23.44 -5.12 -10.99
CA ASN A 16 -22.77 -3.89 -10.57
C ASN A 16 -22.51 -3.77 -9.06
N HIS A 17 -23.26 -4.45 -8.20
CA HIS A 17 -23.18 -4.34 -6.75
C HIS A 17 -23.02 -5.70 -6.08
N LEU A 18 -21.77 -6.15 -5.90
CA LEU A 18 -21.52 -7.30 -5.02
C LEU A 18 -21.95 -6.94 -3.59
N PRO A 19 -22.72 -7.83 -2.92
CA PRO A 19 -23.15 -7.60 -1.55
C PRO A 19 -21.94 -7.45 -0.63
N ARG A 20 -21.94 -6.40 0.19
CA ARG A 20 -20.90 -6.16 1.20
C ARG A 20 -21.45 -6.51 2.56
N LYS A 21 -20.65 -7.22 3.35
CA LYS A 21 -20.96 -7.59 4.73
C LYS A 21 -19.92 -6.95 5.65
N ALA A 22 -20.35 -6.43 6.79
CA ALA A 22 -19.42 -5.93 7.80
C ALA A 22 -18.70 -7.13 8.45
N VAL A 23 -17.46 -6.95 8.89
CA VAL A 23 -16.63 -8.05 9.42
C VAL A 23 -17.29 -8.72 10.64
N ASP A 24 -17.93 -7.93 11.49
CA ASP A 24 -18.68 -8.37 12.68
C ASP A 24 -19.99 -9.11 12.36
N SER A 25 -20.41 -9.11 11.10
CA SER A 25 -21.58 -9.83 10.62
C SER A 25 -21.23 -11.01 9.73
N LEU A 26 -19.94 -11.35 9.55
CA LEU A 26 -19.55 -12.55 8.81
C LEU A 26 -20.23 -13.79 9.41
N GLU A 27 -20.59 -14.74 8.56
CA GLU A 27 -21.10 -16.04 8.92
C GLU A 27 -20.27 -17.15 8.28
N GLU A 28 -20.41 -18.37 8.79
CA GLU A 28 -19.87 -19.56 8.13
C GLU A 28 -20.36 -19.64 6.68
N HIS A 29 -19.47 -20.15 5.83
CA HIS A 29 -19.63 -20.26 4.39
C HIS A 29 -19.66 -18.95 3.61
N ASP A 30 -19.62 -17.77 4.26
CA ASP A 30 -19.38 -16.51 3.57
C ASP A 30 -18.04 -16.55 2.84
N LEU A 31 -17.94 -15.76 1.77
CA LEU A 31 -16.70 -15.62 1.03
C LEU A 31 -16.04 -14.28 1.35
N ILE A 32 -14.75 -14.36 1.64
CA ILE A 32 -13.90 -13.20 1.90
C ILE A 32 -12.84 -13.10 0.81
N LEU A 33 -12.68 -11.90 0.28
CA LEU A 33 -11.58 -11.60 -0.62
C LEU A 33 -10.42 -11.04 0.21
N LEU A 34 -9.35 -11.81 0.33
CA LEU A 34 -8.14 -11.41 1.04
C LEU A 34 -6.94 -11.40 0.10
N ARG A 35 -5.90 -10.67 0.48
CA ARG A 35 -4.59 -10.82 -0.13
C ARG A 35 -3.94 -12.11 0.39
N LEU A 36 -3.58 -13.04 -0.48
CA LEU A 36 -2.92 -14.31 -0.11
C LEU A 36 -1.41 -14.20 -0.10
N SER A 37 -0.85 -13.35 -0.97
CA SER A 37 0.60 -13.17 -1.10
C SER A 37 0.98 -11.76 -1.56
N GLY A 38 2.26 -11.45 -1.37
CA GLY A 38 2.89 -10.18 -1.68
C GLY A 38 3.22 -9.38 -0.42
N SER A 39 4.50 -9.11 -0.21
CA SER A 39 4.99 -7.93 0.51
C SER A 39 4.25 -6.69 -0.02
N GLY A 40 4.08 -5.62 0.75
CA GLY A 40 3.24 -4.45 0.42
C GLY A 40 3.25 -3.96 -1.05
N ASP A 41 4.32 -4.24 -1.76
CA ASP A 41 4.75 -3.97 -3.14
C ASP A 41 3.76 -4.24 -4.30
N TYR A 42 2.70 -5.05 -4.16
CA TYR A 42 1.77 -5.29 -5.28
C TYR A 42 1.13 -4.02 -5.84
N LEU A 43 0.76 -3.09 -4.94
CA LEU A 43 0.23 -1.79 -5.35
C LEU A 43 1.29 -0.98 -6.11
N ASP A 44 2.55 -1.09 -5.68
CA ASP A 44 3.66 -0.38 -6.26
C ASP A 44 4.04 -0.94 -7.63
N GLU A 45 3.99 -2.25 -7.85
CA GLU A 45 4.23 -2.88 -9.15
C GLU A 45 3.19 -2.48 -10.20
N VAL A 46 1.90 -2.47 -9.83
CA VAL A 46 0.84 -1.99 -10.74
C VAL A 46 1.04 -0.51 -11.05
N ALA A 47 1.37 0.30 -10.05
CA ALA A 47 1.67 1.71 -10.26
C ALA A 47 2.90 1.90 -11.17
N ASP A 48 3.94 1.09 -11.03
CA ASP A 48 5.16 1.13 -11.85
C ASP A 48 4.87 0.71 -13.29
N THR A 49 4.02 -0.30 -13.48
CA THR A 49 3.55 -0.70 -14.81
C THR A 49 2.77 0.42 -15.50
N LEU A 50 1.90 1.13 -14.76
CA LEU A 50 1.17 2.29 -15.28
C LEU A 50 2.10 3.47 -15.60
N MET A 51 3.10 3.72 -14.76
CA MET A 51 4.10 4.74 -15.03
C MET A 51 4.91 4.41 -16.29
N ALA A 52 5.32 3.15 -16.46
CA ALA A 52 6.07 2.70 -17.63
C ALA A 52 5.25 2.81 -18.92
N SER A 53 3.97 2.43 -18.90
CA SER A 53 3.09 2.52 -20.07
C SER A 53 2.82 3.96 -20.52
N GLU A 54 2.90 4.92 -19.59
CA GLU A 54 2.78 6.36 -19.87
C GLU A 54 4.13 7.06 -20.12
N GLY A 55 5.21 6.28 -20.34
CA GLY A 55 6.52 6.81 -20.70
C GLY A 55 7.32 7.40 -19.54
N ARG A 56 7.01 7.00 -18.29
CA ARG A 56 7.64 7.49 -17.05
C ARG A 56 8.23 6.37 -16.18
N PRO A 57 8.98 5.40 -16.73
CA PRO A 57 9.40 4.20 -15.99
C PRO A 57 10.28 4.50 -14.76
N ASN A 58 10.98 5.63 -14.75
CA ASN A 58 11.91 5.99 -13.66
C ASN A 58 11.30 6.95 -12.63
N LEU A 59 10.02 7.34 -12.78
CA LEU A 59 9.43 8.41 -11.97
C LEU A 59 9.52 8.14 -10.47
N ARG A 60 9.27 6.91 -10.01
CA ARG A 60 9.38 6.55 -8.59
C ARG A 60 10.81 6.71 -8.08
N HIS A 61 11.77 6.22 -8.86
CA HIS A 61 13.19 6.33 -8.50
C HIS A 61 13.57 7.80 -8.36
N GLU A 62 13.27 8.61 -9.38
CA GLU A 62 13.52 10.06 -9.39
C GLU A 62 12.85 10.77 -8.22
N ALA A 63 11.59 10.44 -7.91
CA ALA A 63 10.83 11.03 -6.80
C ALA A 63 11.44 10.74 -5.43
N THR A 64 12.22 9.66 -5.29
CA THR A 64 12.69 9.13 -3.99
C THR A 64 14.19 9.16 -3.80
N GLU A 65 14.96 9.72 -4.74
CA GLU A 65 16.43 9.83 -4.66
C GLU A 65 16.91 10.43 -3.33
N TRP A 66 16.17 11.42 -2.80
CA TRP A 66 16.44 12.09 -1.52
C TRP A 66 16.44 11.13 -0.32
N LYS A 67 15.73 9.99 -0.39
CA LYS A 67 15.69 9.02 0.71
C LYS A 67 17.06 8.39 0.96
N SER A 68 17.80 8.11 -0.11
CA SER A 68 19.17 7.60 0.01
C SER A 68 20.10 8.60 0.69
N LEU A 69 19.91 9.90 0.40
CA LEU A 69 20.62 11.00 1.05
C LEU A 69 20.28 11.07 2.53
N LEU A 70 19.00 10.96 2.89
CA LEU A 70 18.56 10.91 4.28
C LEU A 70 19.12 9.70 5.01
N CYS A 71 19.03 8.51 4.44
CA CYS A 71 19.60 7.30 5.02
C CYS A 71 21.10 7.46 5.31
N ASN A 72 21.85 8.01 4.36
CA ASN A 72 23.28 8.26 4.52
C ASN A 72 23.57 9.34 5.58
N ALA A 73 22.79 10.43 5.62
CA ALA A 73 22.94 11.47 6.63
C ALA A 73 22.65 10.92 8.04
N LEU A 74 21.60 10.11 8.21
CA LEU A 74 21.25 9.45 9.46
C LEU A 74 22.36 8.48 9.92
N LYS A 75 22.91 7.67 9.00
CA LYS A 75 24.01 6.74 9.31
C LYS A 75 25.29 7.45 9.73
N ARG A 76 25.60 8.60 9.13
CA ARG A 76 26.87 9.34 9.35
C ARG A 76 26.82 10.21 10.59
N HIS A 77 25.73 10.95 10.79
CA HIS A 77 25.62 12.00 11.81
C HIS A 77 24.74 11.59 13.00
N GLY A 78 23.94 10.52 12.85
CA GLY A 78 22.97 10.07 13.85
C GLY A 78 21.64 10.81 13.76
N GLU A 79 20.55 10.10 14.08
CA GLU A 79 19.18 10.63 13.97
C GLU A 79 18.92 11.85 14.88
N GLY A 80 19.58 11.93 16.04
CA GLY A 80 19.42 13.04 16.98
C GLY A 80 19.90 14.37 16.41
N VAL A 81 21.04 14.35 15.71
CA VAL A 81 21.62 15.54 15.07
C VAL A 81 20.72 16.04 13.94
N ILE A 82 20.32 15.13 13.05
CA ILE A 82 19.42 15.44 11.92
C ILE A 82 18.06 15.95 12.43
N ALA A 83 17.49 15.31 13.46
CA ALA A 83 16.23 15.76 14.06
C ALA A 83 16.36 17.15 14.72
N SER A 84 17.51 17.47 15.32
CA SER A 84 17.75 18.79 15.89
C SER A 84 17.80 19.88 14.81
N ALA A 85 18.56 19.65 13.74
CA ALA A 85 18.63 20.58 12.60
C ALA A 85 17.25 20.78 11.95
N PHE A 86 16.50 19.69 11.78
CA PHE A 86 15.14 19.73 11.23
C PHE A 86 14.18 20.58 12.08
N ARG A 87 14.24 20.45 13.42
CA ARG A 87 13.43 21.25 14.34
C ARG A 87 13.83 22.72 14.35
N ALA A 88 15.12 23.03 14.20
CA ALA A 88 15.61 24.40 14.13
C ALA A 88 15.03 25.18 12.92
N LEU A 89 14.70 24.47 11.84
CA LEU A 89 14.01 25.05 10.67
C LEU A 89 12.48 25.14 10.81
N GLY A 90 11.92 24.74 11.95
CA GLY A 90 10.47 24.74 12.21
C GLY A 90 9.78 23.39 11.94
N GLY A 91 10.53 22.37 11.55
CA GLY A 91 10.02 21.03 11.32
C GLY A 91 9.49 20.36 12.59
N ARG A 92 8.39 19.63 12.50
CA ARG A 92 7.78 18.88 13.61
C ARG A 92 7.93 17.38 13.39
N LEU A 93 8.46 16.70 14.41
CA LEU A 93 8.62 15.24 14.44
C LEU A 93 8.03 14.69 15.74
N ARG A 94 7.31 13.58 15.65
CA ARG A 94 6.86 12.82 16.84
C ARG A 94 8.05 12.24 17.61
N SER A 95 9.04 11.73 16.89
CA SER A 95 10.30 11.19 17.43
C SER A 95 11.41 11.31 16.38
N ALA A 96 12.67 11.27 16.81
CA ALA A 96 13.81 11.26 15.89
C ALA A 96 13.81 10.00 15.00
N SER A 97 13.41 8.85 15.57
CA SER A 97 13.27 7.58 14.86
C SER A 97 12.32 7.62 13.66
N TYR A 98 11.39 8.58 13.60
CA TYR A 98 10.49 8.74 12.46
C TYR A 98 11.23 9.10 11.16
N LEU A 99 12.44 9.66 11.26
CA LEU A 99 13.30 9.92 10.10
C LEU A 99 13.68 8.64 9.35
N TRP A 100 13.82 7.51 10.05
CA TRP A 100 14.06 6.22 9.41
C TRP A 100 12.86 5.71 8.61
N VAL A 101 11.64 6.05 9.05
CA VAL A 101 10.41 5.74 8.29
C VAL A 101 10.41 6.47 6.95
N TRP A 102 10.85 7.74 6.93
CA TRP A 102 10.99 8.52 5.69
C TRP A 102 12.13 8.02 4.80
N ALA A 103 13.23 7.56 5.39
CA ALA A 103 14.38 7.03 4.66
C ALA A 103 14.11 5.66 4.02
N GLY A 104 13.17 4.87 4.57
CA GLY A 104 12.77 3.56 4.06
C GLY A 104 11.65 3.62 3.02
N ASP A 105 11.15 2.45 2.65
CA ASP A 105 10.14 2.30 1.58
C ASP A 105 8.70 2.43 2.08
N THR A 106 8.50 2.57 3.40
CA THR A 106 7.16 2.61 4.02
C THR A 106 6.29 3.77 3.55
N VAL A 107 6.89 4.93 3.26
CA VAL A 107 6.15 6.11 2.80
C VAL A 107 6.83 6.75 1.60
N ILE A 108 6.08 7.18 0.60
CA ILE A 108 6.65 7.86 -0.57
C ILE A 108 7.16 9.27 -0.25
N ALA A 109 6.47 9.98 0.64
CA ALA A 109 6.72 11.39 0.96
C ALA A 109 6.47 11.69 2.44
N PRO A 110 7.06 12.77 3.00
CA PRO A 110 6.63 13.35 4.27
C PRO A 110 5.19 13.90 4.20
N GLN A 111 4.64 14.28 5.36
CA GLN A 111 3.23 14.69 5.49
C GLN A 111 2.83 15.96 4.73
N SER A 112 3.78 16.85 4.42
CA SER A 112 3.49 18.12 3.74
C SER A 112 4.69 18.63 2.96
N TYR A 113 4.41 19.53 2.01
CA TYR A 113 5.45 20.20 1.23
C TYR A 113 6.43 20.96 2.12
N ASP A 114 5.94 21.72 3.10
CA ASP A 114 6.81 22.45 4.03
C ASP A 114 7.72 21.51 4.83
N THR A 115 7.18 20.38 5.29
CA THR A 115 7.97 19.35 5.97
C THR A 115 9.09 18.84 5.07
N PHE A 116 8.77 18.55 3.81
CA PHE A 116 9.76 18.11 2.84
C PHE A 116 10.79 19.19 2.50
N ARG A 117 10.38 20.46 2.41
CA ARG A 117 11.26 21.60 2.18
C ARG A 117 12.25 21.82 3.33
N TYR A 118 11.80 21.66 4.58
CA TYR A 118 12.73 21.68 5.73
C TYR A 118 13.69 20.50 5.67
N LEU A 119 13.22 19.32 5.26
CA LEU A 119 14.05 18.14 5.13
C LEU A 119 15.13 18.34 4.04
N THR A 120 14.79 18.87 2.87
CA THR A 120 15.77 19.13 1.80
C THR A 120 16.83 20.14 2.24
N ALA A 121 16.45 21.17 3.00
CA ALA A 121 17.40 22.12 3.58
C ALA A 121 18.38 21.45 4.55
N VAL A 122 17.89 20.56 5.44
CA VAL A 122 18.78 19.75 6.31
C VAL A 122 19.68 18.84 5.48
N LEU A 123 19.16 18.17 4.46
CA LEU A 123 19.97 17.30 3.62
C LEU A 123 21.05 18.06 2.84
N ALA A 124 20.78 19.30 2.43
CA ALA A 124 21.79 20.14 1.78
C ALA A 124 22.99 20.43 2.69
N GLU A 125 22.74 20.63 3.98
CA GLU A 125 23.78 20.84 5.00
C GLU A 125 24.58 19.56 5.29
N PHE A 126 23.89 18.42 5.48
CA PHE A 126 24.52 17.20 6.01
C PHE A 126 24.92 16.15 4.97
N ALA A 127 24.41 16.24 3.73
CA ALA A 127 24.69 15.29 2.64
C ALA A 127 25.60 15.88 1.53
N SER A 128 26.16 17.07 1.76
CA SER A 128 27.12 17.83 0.94
C SER A 128 27.70 17.07 -0.28
N ARG A 129 27.12 17.31 -1.47
CA ARG A 129 27.65 17.16 -2.86
C ARG A 129 26.60 16.89 -3.95
N GLN A 130 25.31 16.76 -3.64
CA GLN A 130 24.30 16.34 -4.65
C GLN A 130 23.10 17.28 -4.87
N PHE A 131 22.96 18.37 -4.13
CA PHE A 131 21.88 19.33 -4.39
C PHE A 131 22.34 20.40 -5.39
N SER A 132 21.53 20.63 -6.43
CA SER A 132 21.70 21.78 -7.32
C SER A 132 21.54 23.09 -6.53
N THR A 133 22.06 24.18 -7.08
CA THR A 133 22.17 25.50 -6.41
C THR A 133 20.84 26.08 -5.90
N ASP A 134 19.69 25.59 -6.38
CA ASP A 134 18.35 26.02 -5.96
C ASP A 134 17.59 24.89 -5.24
N LEU A 135 17.57 24.97 -3.92
CA LEU A 135 16.91 24.00 -3.04
C LEU A 135 15.39 24.06 -3.10
N ASP A 136 14.81 25.24 -3.34
CA ASP A 136 13.35 25.39 -3.41
C ASP A 136 12.83 24.81 -4.73
N ALA A 137 13.54 25.04 -5.84
CA ALA A 137 13.24 24.39 -7.11
C ALA A 137 13.37 22.85 -7.00
N TYR A 138 14.46 22.37 -6.39
CA TYR A 138 14.63 20.93 -6.14
C TYR A 138 13.46 20.36 -5.33
N ALA A 139 13.12 20.99 -4.20
CA ALA A 139 12.05 20.55 -3.33
C ALA A 139 10.71 20.50 -4.07
N LYS A 140 10.40 21.53 -4.88
CA LYS A 140 9.18 21.58 -5.69
C LYS A 140 9.12 20.46 -6.72
N THR A 141 10.19 20.25 -7.48
CA THR A 141 10.26 19.19 -8.50
C THR A 141 10.06 17.81 -7.87
N LYS A 142 10.79 17.49 -6.80
CA LYS A 142 10.64 16.18 -6.14
C LYS A 142 9.27 16.01 -5.51
N TRP A 143 8.71 17.07 -4.93
CA TRP A 143 7.35 17.03 -4.39
C TRP A 143 6.30 16.72 -5.46
N ASP A 144 6.36 17.40 -6.61
CA ASP A 144 5.45 17.16 -7.72
C ASP A 144 5.57 15.73 -8.28
N GLN A 145 6.80 15.21 -8.35
CA GLN A 145 7.04 13.81 -8.71
C GLN A 145 6.43 12.84 -7.68
N MET A 146 6.61 13.08 -6.38
CA MET A 146 6.00 12.26 -5.32
C MET A 146 4.46 12.29 -5.36
N GLU A 147 3.85 13.45 -5.60
CA GLU A 147 2.40 13.56 -5.77
C GLU A 147 1.91 12.83 -7.02
N LEU A 148 2.67 12.89 -8.11
CA LEU A 148 2.37 12.13 -9.32
C LEU A 148 2.43 10.62 -9.08
N VAL A 149 3.44 10.12 -8.36
CA VAL A 149 3.54 8.71 -7.94
C VAL A 149 2.33 8.31 -7.09
N LYS A 150 1.90 9.13 -6.12
CA LYS A 150 0.67 8.87 -5.34
C LYS A 150 -0.58 8.77 -6.22
N GLY A 151 -0.65 9.59 -7.27
CA GLY A 151 -1.70 9.52 -8.29
C GLY A 151 -1.74 8.17 -9.00
N TYR A 152 -0.58 7.65 -9.42
CA TYR A 152 -0.47 6.31 -10.00
C TYR A 152 -0.83 5.21 -9.00
N GLN A 153 -0.41 5.30 -7.74
CA GLN A 153 -0.81 4.35 -6.69
C GLN A 153 -2.33 4.35 -6.48
N HIS A 154 -2.98 5.52 -6.51
CA HIS A 154 -4.44 5.60 -6.40
C HIS A 154 -5.15 4.93 -7.59
N ARG A 155 -4.68 5.20 -8.81
CA ARG A 155 -5.19 4.58 -10.04
C ARG A 155 -4.98 3.06 -10.05
N ALA A 156 -3.79 2.61 -9.68
CA ALA A 156 -3.46 1.20 -9.50
C ALA A 156 -4.45 0.52 -8.55
N GLY A 157 -4.74 1.12 -7.39
CA GLY A 157 -5.75 0.62 -6.46
C GLY A 157 -7.16 0.51 -7.08
N GLY A 158 -7.50 1.41 -8.01
CA GLY A 158 -8.73 1.34 -8.81
C GLY A 158 -8.73 0.17 -9.79
N GLU A 159 -7.68 0.03 -10.61
CA GLU A 159 -7.57 -1.04 -11.61
C GLU A 159 -7.55 -2.43 -10.97
N ILE A 160 -6.80 -2.58 -9.87
CA ILE A 160 -6.79 -3.79 -9.05
C ILE A 160 -8.21 -4.14 -8.62
N ARG A 161 -8.95 -3.18 -8.08
CA ARG A 161 -10.33 -3.40 -7.64
C ARG A 161 -11.23 -3.82 -8.81
N THR A 162 -11.14 -3.14 -9.95
CA THR A 162 -11.94 -3.46 -11.14
C THR A 162 -11.68 -4.88 -11.62
N ALA A 163 -10.42 -5.23 -11.82
CA ALA A 163 -10.04 -6.55 -12.31
C ALA A 163 -10.42 -7.67 -11.33
N LEU A 164 -10.35 -7.42 -10.01
CA LEU A 164 -10.85 -8.36 -9.01
C LEU A 164 -12.36 -8.55 -9.08
N LEU A 165 -13.13 -7.46 -9.19
CA LEU A 165 -14.58 -7.52 -9.31
C LEU A 165 -15.00 -8.27 -10.58
N GLU A 166 -14.33 -8.02 -11.71
CA GLU A 166 -14.57 -8.75 -12.96
C GLU A 166 -14.29 -10.24 -12.82
N ARG A 167 -13.19 -10.62 -12.15
CA ARG A 167 -12.90 -12.03 -11.91
C ARG A 167 -13.96 -12.68 -11.04
N VAL A 168 -14.39 -12.03 -9.96
CA VAL A 168 -15.45 -12.52 -9.07
C VAL A 168 -16.77 -12.68 -9.83
N ARG A 169 -17.15 -11.70 -10.66
CA ARG A 169 -18.34 -11.79 -11.52
C ARG A 169 -18.31 -13.01 -12.43
N LYS A 170 -17.15 -13.27 -13.06
CA LYS A 170 -16.97 -14.44 -13.93
C LYS A 170 -17.16 -15.75 -13.15
N LEU A 171 -16.61 -15.85 -11.94
CA LEU A 171 -16.77 -17.04 -11.08
C LEU A 171 -18.24 -17.29 -10.69
N ILE A 172 -18.98 -16.22 -10.38
CA ILE A 172 -20.41 -16.29 -10.09
C ILE A 172 -21.18 -16.77 -11.33
N ALA A 173 -20.89 -16.17 -12.50
CA ALA A 173 -21.54 -16.54 -13.76
C ALA A 173 -21.27 -18.00 -14.16
N GLU A 174 -20.04 -18.48 -13.92
CA GLU A 174 -19.62 -19.87 -14.18
C GLU A 174 -20.13 -20.86 -13.12
N ARG A 175 -20.84 -20.39 -12.08
CA ARG A 175 -21.29 -21.19 -10.92
C ARG A 175 -20.16 -22.00 -10.30
N GLN A 176 -18.95 -21.46 -10.31
CA GLN A 176 -17.78 -22.17 -9.82
C GLN A 176 -17.85 -22.28 -8.29
N ARG A 177 -17.91 -23.52 -7.78
CA ARG A 177 -17.91 -23.76 -6.35
C ARG A 177 -16.50 -23.54 -5.79
N ILE A 178 -16.40 -22.68 -4.78
CA ILE A 178 -15.14 -22.41 -4.08
C ILE A 178 -15.14 -23.25 -2.82
N GLU A 179 -14.34 -24.31 -2.77
CA GLU A 179 -14.34 -25.23 -1.62
C GLU A 179 -13.62 -24.62 -0.41
N THR A 180 -12.44 -24.05 -0.63
CA THR A 180 -11.61 -23.52 0.47
C THR A 180 -10.94 -22.20 0.10
N VAL A 181 -10.11 -22.21 -0.94
CA VAL A 181 -9.38 -21.04 -1.42
C VAL A 181 -9.33 -21.10 -2.95
N LEU A 182 -9.64 -19.98 -3.59
CA LEU A 182 -9.37 -19.77 -5.01
C LEU A 182 -8.41 -18.59 -5.18
N SER A 183 -7.22 -18.86 -5.70
CA SER A 183 -6.25 -17.81 -6.02
C SER A 183 -6.63 -17.10 -7.32
N ILE A 184 -6.64 -15.77 -7.26
CA ILE A 184 -6.82 -14.86 -8.38
C ILE A 184 -5.48 -14.19 -8.64
N ALA A 185 -4.86 -14.55 -9.76
CA ALA A 185 -3.77 -13.78 -10.35
C ALA A 185 -4.35 -12.64 -11.18
N LEU A 186 -3.82 -11.44 -11.00
CA LEU A 186 -4.21 -10.28 -11.80
C LEU A 186 -3.28 -10.17 -13.02
N PRO A 187 -3.80 -9.83 -14.22
CA PRO A 187 -2.99 -9.76 -15.43
C PRO A 187 -1.86 -8.72 -15.29
N GLY A 188 -0.66 -9.07 -15.74
CA GLY A 188 0.47 -8.14 -15.84
C GLY A 188 1.31 -7.97 -14.57
N VAL A 189 1.08 -8.77 -13.52
CA VAL A 189 1.84 -8.69 -12.27
C VAL A 189 2.19 -10.08 -11.75
N GLU A 190 3.47 -10.35 -11.54
CA GLU A 190 3.95 -11.63 -11.00
C GLU A 190 3.83 -11.71 -9.46
N SER A 191 3.82 -10.57 -8.76
CA SER A 191 3.97 -10.50 -7.31
C SER A 191 2.70 -10.05 -6.57
N GLY A 192 1.66 -10.89 -6.67
CA GLY A 192 0.50 -10.74 -5.79
C GLY A 192 -0.65 -11.64 -6.16
N GLN A 193 -1.04 -12.53 -5.25
CA GLN A 193 -2.27 -13.30 -5.38
C GLN A 193 -3.30 -12.76 -4.41
N MET A 194 -4.48 -12.48 -4.95
CA MET A 194 -5.68 -12.32 -4.13
C MET A 194 -6.32 -13.70 -3.99
N GLY A 195 -6.99 -13.94 -2.88
CA GLY A 195 -7.68 -15.18 -2.58
C GLY A 195 -9.11 -14.89 -2.30
N LEU A 196 -9.98 -15.66 -2.91
CA LEU A 196 -11.36 -15.79 -2.47
C LEU A 196 -11.40 -17.01 -1.54
N LEU A 197 -11.56 -16.76 -0.25
CA LEU A 197 -11.56 -17.79 0.78
C LEU A 197 -12.96 -17.98 1.31
N ARG A 198 -13.29 -19.22 1.64
CA ARG A 198 -14.50 -19.55 2.37
C ARG A 198 -14.26 -19.51 3.87
N VAL A 199 -15.12 -18.80 4.58
CA VAL A 199 -15.16 -18.83 6.04
C VAL A 199 -15.61 -20.22 6.46
N SER A 200 -14.71 -20.98 7.08
CA SER A 200 -15.03 -22.32 7.60
C SER A 200 -15.70 -22.25 8.97
N ALA A 201 -15.27 -21.31 9.81
CA ALA A 201 -15.73 -21.09 11.18
C ALA A 201 -15.43 -19.64 11.58
N ILE A 202 -16.19 -19.11 12.54
CA ILE A 202 -15.94 -17.80 13.15
C ILE A 202 -15.78 -17.98 14.64
N ASP A 203 -14.64 -17.56 15.17
CA ASP A 203 -14.43 -17.50 16.61
C ASP A 203 -15.18 -16.30 17.19
N GLY A 204 -15.96 -16.52 18.24
CA GLY A 204 -16.66 -15.46 18.97
C GLY A 204 -15.73 -14.60 19.83
N GLN A 205 -14.46 -14.98 19.98
CA GLN A 205 -13.46 -14.23 20.75
C GLN A 205 -12.54 -13.42 19.84
N SER A 206 -12.53 -12.10 20.03
CA SER A 206 -11.57 -11.22 19.36
C SER A 206 -10.18 -11.35 19.99
N VAL A 207 -9.18 -11.66 19.17
CA VAL A 207 -7.78 -11.72 19.61
C VAL A 207 -7.05 -10.44 19.21
N ARG A 208 -6.28 -9.86 20.15
CA ARG A 208 -5.45 -8.68 19.87
C ARG A 208 -4.17 -9.10 19.15
N VAL A 209 -3.99 -8.68 17.91
CA VAL A 209 -2.77 -8.92 17.13
C VAL A 209 -1.84 -7.69 17.13
N PRO A 210 -0.51 -7.86 17.22
CA PRO A 210 0.43 -6.77 17.03
C PRO A 210 0.27 -6.11 15.66
N TYR A 211 0.35 -4.77 15.62
CA TYR A 211 0.19 -4.02 14.36
C TYR A 211 1.16 -4.47 13.27
N SER A 212 2.39 -4.83 13.64
CA SER A 212 3.42 -5.37 12.73
C SER A 212 3.06 -6.71 12.08
N THR A 213 2.00 -7.36 12.57
CA THR A 213 1.52 -8.66 12.08
C THR A 213 0.09 -8.61 11.53
N LEU A 214 -0.50 -7.42 11.46
CA LEU A 214 -1.70 -7.20 10.63
C LEU A 214 -1.34 -7.64 9.20
N PHE A 215 -2.27 -8.33 8.54
CA PHE A 215 -2.11 -8.89 7.18
C PHE A 215 -1.28 -10.18 7.04
N HIS A 216 -0.74 -10.73 8.14
CA HIS A 216 -0.15 -12.08 8.11
C HIS A 216 -1.19 -13.15 8.42
N LYS A 217 -1.04 -14.33 7.80
CA LYS A 217 -1.79 -15.53 8.20
C LYS A 217 -1.29 -15.98 9.57
N HIS A 218 -2.20 -16.11 10.52
CA HIS A 218 -1.92 -16.62 11.85
C HIS A 218 -2.51 -18.02 11.97
N SER A 219 -1.69 -18.99 12.38
CA SER A 219 -2.18 -20.30 12.79
C SER A 219 -2.81 -20.15 14.16
N VAL A 220 -4.13 -20.27 14.24
CA VAL A 220 -4.86 -20.33 15.52
C VAL A 220 -5.20 -21.80 15.76
N GLU A 221 -4.71 -22.37 16.87
CA GLU A 221 -5.17 -23.68 17.33
C GLU A 221 -6.62 -23.52 17.79
N MET A 222 -7.55 -24.14 17.06
CA MET A 222 -8.94 -24.23 17.50
C MET A 222 -8.99 -25.13 18.74
N LYS A 223 -9.48 -24.60 19.86
CA LYS A 223 -9.77 -25.36 21.07
C LYS A 223 -11.10 -26.09 20.95
#